data_AF-A0A3A0C3E6-F1
#
_entry.id   AF-A0A3A0C3E6-F1
#
_cell.length_a   1.000
_cell.length_b   1.000
_cell.length_c   1.000
_cell.angle_alpha   90.00
_cell.angle_beta   90.00
_cell.angle_gamma   90.00
#
_symmetry.space_group_name_H-M   'P 1'
#
loop_
_entity.id
_entity.type
_entity.pdbx_description
1 polymer ?
#
loop_
_entity_poly.entity_id
_entity_poly.type
_entity_poly.pdbx_seq_one_letter_code
_entity_poly.pdbx_strand_id
1 'polypeptide(L)'
;MRRHTMLQIGIGSVLLASALSLAAAAEMAAEKDMVLVPRGEFTMGSNEHSDETQHQVVLDAYLIDKFEASNARYKEFMRATGHPAPAYWDDPRLNGPTQPVVGVSWTDANAFCKWEGKRLPSEAEWERAAKGPEGNNHYPWGHHLDSKKANYGQNVGRTMPVDSYPEGVSGFGVYNMAGNVFEWVEDWYDPKYYKSSLALNPRGAEKGYNFANQGPVKVLRGGSWLAPETSLHTSHRFWNQPENNSYGVGLGFRCAKSVTAASEEAAQAAREAFIQALVAMGAEKQADAMASIEKALSLDPNNAEYQATRELIKKSTKK
;
A
#
# COMPACT_ATOMS: atom_id res chain seq x y z
N MET A 1 47.86 -8.72 -61.49
CA MET A 1 48.21 -8.33 -60.11
C MET A 1 47.09 -7.47 -59.55
N ARG A 2 46.58 -7.82 -58.36
CA ARG A 2 45.52 -7.14 -57.56
C ARG A 2 44.09 -7.31 -58.10
N ARG A 3 43.06 -7.56 -57.29
CA ARG A 3 42.90 -7.94 -55.87
C ARG A 3 41.43 -8.40 -55.75
N HIS A 4 41.17 -9.46 -54.99
CA HIS A 4 39.84 -9.82 -54.53
C HIS A 4 39.29 -8.75 -53.58
N THR A 5 37.99 -8.46 -53.65
CA THR A 5 37.27 -7.87 -52.52
C THR A 5 35.88 -8.51 -52.42
N MET A 6 35.70 -9.27 -51.34
CA MET A 6 34.44 -9.83 -50.87
C MET A 6 33.44 -8.71 -50.55
N LEU A 7 32.17 -8.92 -50.92
CA LEU A 7 31.05 -8.14 -50.42
C LEU A 7 30.47 -8.91 -49.21
N GLN A 8 30.85 -8.53 -48.00
CA GLN A 8 30.23 -9.01 -46.77
C GLN A 8 29.03 -8.12 -46.42
N ILE A 9 27.86 -8.72 -46.30
CA ILE A 9 26.64 -8.11 -45.79
C ILE A 9 26.77 -8.06 -44.26
N GLY A 10 27.08 -6.89 -43.71
CA GLY A 10 26.99 -6.63 -42.28
C GLY A 10 25.55 -6.33 -41.89
N ILE A 11 24.89 -7.30 -41.27
CA ILE A 11 23.61 -7.09 -40.58
C ILE A 11 23.89 -6.22 -39.36
N GLY A 12 23.45 -4.96 -39.41
CA GLY A 12 23.49 -4.07 -38.26
C GLY A 12 22.56 -4.59 -37.17
N SER A 13 23.14 -5.08 -36.07
CA SER A 13 22.41 -5.34 -34.83
C SER A 13 21.98 -4.00 -34.23
N VAL A 14 20.70 -3.68 -34.35
CA VAL A 14 20.09 -2.56 -33.62
C VAL A 14 19.99 -2.98 -32.15
N LEU A 15 20.96 -2.53 -31.34
CA LEU A 15 20.83 -2.52 -29.89
C LEU A 15 19.78 -1.46 -29.53
N LEU A 16 18.52 -1.89 -29.34
CA LEU A 16 17.52 -1.10 -28.63
C LEU A 16 17.92 -1.04 -27.15
N ALA A 17 18.73 -0.03 -26.80
CA ALA A 17 18.84 0.39 -25.41
C ALA A 17 17.51 1.08 -25.04
N SER A 18 16.71 0.42 -24.21
CA SER A 18 15.49 0.99 -23.64
C SER A 18 15.89 2.13 -22.69
N ALA A 19 15.59 3.36 -23.10
CA ALA A 19 15.58 4.49 -22.18
C ALA A 19 14.37 4.33 -21.25
N LEU A 20 14.59 3.81 -20.03
CA LEU A 20 13.61 3.96 -18.96
C LEU A 20 13.41 5.45 -18.71
N SER A 21 12.17 5.94 -18.81
CA SER A 21 11.87 7.32 -18.45
C SER A 21 12.03 7.52 -16.93
N LEU A 22 12.42 8.72 -16.49
CA LEU A 22 12.50 9.05 -15.07
C LEU A 22 11.16 8.80 -14.35
N ALA A 23 10.03 9.01 -15.05
CA ALA A 23 8.70 8.72 -14.53
C ALA A 23 8.48 7.22 -14.30
N ALA A 24 8.88 6.36 -15.24
CA ALA A 24 8.79 4.91 -15.08
C ALA A 24 9.75 4.37 -14.00
N ALA A 25 10.93 4.97 -13.85
CA ALA A 25 11.87 4.65 -12.78
C ALA A 25 11.35 5.10 -11.39
N ALA A 26 10.70 6.28 -11.32
CA ALA A 26 10.03 6.76 -10.12
C ALA A 26 8.81 5.90 -9.76
N GLU A 27 8.03 5.44 -10.75
CA GLU A 27 6.88 4.57 -10.54
C GLU A 27 7.30 3.15 -10.09
N MET A 28 8.35 2.58 -10.69
CA MET A 28 8.94 1.30 -10.21
C MET A 28 9.57 1.43 -8.82
N ALA A 29 10.21 2.56 -8.50
CA ALA A 29 10.75 2.79 -7.15
C ALA A 29 9.63 3.01 -6.13
N ALA A 30 8.55 3.69 -6.51
CA ALA A 30 7.38 3.92 -5.66
C ALA A 30 6.59 2.64 -5.38
N GLU A 31 6.61 1.65 -6.28
CA GLU A 31 6.02 0.31 -6.06
C GLU A 31 6.91 -0.61 -5.21
N LYS A 32 8.23 -0.40 -5.17
CA LYS A 32 9.17 -1.25 -4.41
C LYS A 32 8.93 -1.25 -2.90
N ASP A 33 8.39 -0.15 -2.37
CA ASP A 33 8.10 0.03 -0.94
C ASP A 33 6.60 0.00 -0.63
N MET A 34 5.79 -0.64 -1.49
CA MET A 34 4.38 -0.92 -1.21
C MET A 34 4.14 -2.42 -1.03
N VAL A 35 3.12 -2.74 -0.25
CA VAL A 35 2.64 -4.09 0.02
C VAL A 35 1.31 -4.29 -0.68
N LEU A 36 1.17 -5.38 -1.42
CA LEU A 36 -0.11 -5.82 -1.96
C LEU A 36 -0.95 -6.44 -0.85
N VAL A 37 -2.10 -5.82 -0.56
CA VAL A 37 -3.15 -6.44 0.21
C VAL A 37 -4.15 -7.04 -0.77
N PRO A 38 -4.29 -8.38 -0.82
CA PRO A 38 -5.18 -9.04 -1.75
C PRO A 38 -6.65 -8.73 -1.42
N ARG A 39 -7.50 -8.82 -2.44
CA ARG A 39 -8.95 -8.79 -2.28
C ARG A 39 -9.36 -9.79 -1.20
N GLY A 40 -10.26 -9.38 -0.31
CA GLY A 40 -10.77 -10.29 0.72
C GLY A 40 -11.77 -9.65 1.66
N GLU A 41 -12.44 -10.51 2.42
CA GLU A 41 -13.34 -10.13 3.50
C GLU A 41 -12.63 -10.15 4.85
N PHE A 42 -12.98 -9.24 5.75
CA PHE A 42 -12.61 -9.28 7.17
C PHE A 42 -13.69 -8.66 8.05
N THR A 43 -13.62 -9.01 9.33
CA THR A 43 -14.34 -8.32 10.39
C THR A 43 -13.64 -7.00 10.72
N MET A 44 -14.21 -5.88 10.27
CA MET A 44 -13.79 -4.54 10.65
C MET A 44 -14.41 -4.16 11.99
N GLY A 45 -13.62 -3.50 12.83
CA GLY A 45 -13.99 -3.03 14.16
C GLY A 45 -13.69 -4.00 15.30
N SER A 46 -14.17 -3.58 16.48
CA SER A 46 -14.15 -4.29 17.75
C SER A 46 -15.48 -4.10 18.48
N ASN A 47 -15.61 -4.59 19.70
CA ASN A 47 -16.71 -4.19 20.58
C ASN A 47 -16.17 -3.52 21.86
N GLU A 48 -14.95 -3.00 21.81
CA GLU A 48 -14.31 -2.31 22.95
C GLU A 48 -14.79 -0.86 23.08
N HIS A 49 -15.10 -0.23 21.95
CA HIS A 49 -15.62 1.14 21.88
C HIS A 49 -16.92 1.20 21.08
N SER A 50 -17.76 2.19 21.39
CA SER A 50 -19.12 2.27 20.84
C SER A 50 -19.19 2.64 19.36
N ASP A 51 -18.14 3.27 18.84
CA ASP A 51 -17.93 3.67 17.44
C ASP A 51 -17.11 2.66 16.64
N GLU A 52 -16.77 1.52 17.24
CA GLU A 52 -15.98 0.46 16.62
C GLU A 52 -16.79 -0.79 16.29
N THR A 53 -18.13 -0.76 16.38
CA THR A 53 -19.00 -1.94 16.25
C THR A 53 -18.60 -2.87 15.10
N GLN A 54 -18.36 -4.14 15.42
CA GLN A 54 -17.94 -5.13 14.44
C GLN A 54 -18.93 -5.30 13.28
N HIS A 55 -18.41 -5.32 12.06
CA HIS A 55 -19.18 -5.57 10.83
C HIS A 55 -18.28 -6.19 9.75
N GLN A 56 -18.89 -6.87 8.78
CA GLN A 56 -18.15 -7.49 7.67
C GLN A 56 -17.88 -6.48 6.56
N VAL A 57 -16.63 -6.47 6.07
CA VAL A 57 -16.18 -5.63 4.97
C VAL A 57 -15.42 -6.48 3.96
N VAL A 58 -15.70 -6.26 2.68
CA VAL A 58 -14.98 -6.79 1.53
C VAL A 58 -14.22 -5.65 0.88
N LEU A 59 -12.91 -5.82 0.72
CA LEU A 59 -12.05 -4.88 0.00
C LEU A 59 -11.57 -5.51 -1.30
N ASP A 60 -11.52 -4.71 -2.36
CA ASP A 60 -10.74 -5.03 -3.56
C ASP A 60 -9.24 -5.10 -3.21
N ALA A 61 -8.43 -5.65 -4.11
CA ALA A 61 -6.99 -5.60 -3.93
C ALA A 61 -6.49 -4.15 -4.01
N TYR A 62 -5.51 -3.81 -3.17
CA TYR A 62 -4.87 -2.50 -3.19
C TYR A 62 -3.42 -2.61 -2.74
N LEU A 63 -2.62 -1.60 -3.08
CA LEU A 63 -1.27 -1.42 -2.56
C LEU A 63 -1.32 -0.43 -1.40
N ILE A 64 -0.56 -0.69 -0.34
CA ILE A 64 -0.34 0.27 0.76
C ILE A 64 1.16 0.43 1.01
N ASP A 65 1.61 1.65 1.32
CA ASP A 65 3.00 1.90 1.67
C ASP A 65 3.41 1.01 2.86
N LYS A 66 4.53 0.31 2.69
CA LYS A 66 5.13 -0.57 3.70
C LYS A 66 5.48 0.19 4.98
N PHE A 67 5.86 1.45 4.83
CA PHE A 67 6.35 2.34 5.86
C PHE A 67 5.54 3.64 5.88
N GLU A 68 5.53 4.34 7.02
CA GLU A 68 5.06 5.72 7.09
C GLU A 68 5.85 6.62 6.12
N ALA A 69 5.26 7.74 5.69
CA ALA A 69 5.99 8.73 4.89
C ALA A 69 7.14 9.31 5.73
N SER A 70 8.39 9.18 5.26
CA SER A 70 9.56 9.65 6.00
C SER A 70 9.84 11.14 5.78
N ASN A 71 10.58 11.75 6.70
CA ASN A 71 11.07 13.12 6.52
C ASN A 71 11.90 13.29 5.24
N ALA A 72 12.68 12.28 4.85
CA ALA A 72 13.44 12.33 3.60
C ALA A 72 12.51 12.44 2.37
N ARG A 73 11.48 11.60 2.29
CA ARG A 73 10.48 11.66 1.20
C ARG A 73 9.70 12.98 1.23
N TYR A 74 9.28 13.43 2.41
CA TYR A 74 8.55 14.70 2.54
C TYR A 74 9.41 15.91 2.14
N LYS A 75 10.73 15.88 2.40
CA LYS A 75 11.66 16.91 1.95
C LYS A 75 11.74 17.00 0.43
N GLU A 76 11.67 15.88 -0.27
CA GLU A 76 11.63 15.85 -1.74
C GLU A 76 10.34 16.48 -2.27
N PHE A 77 9.20 16.15 -1.66
CA PHE A 77 7.92 16.78 -1.95
C PHE A 77 7.99 18.30 -1.80
N MET A 78 8.42 18.81 -0.64
CA MET A 78 8.56 20.26 -0.41
C MET A 78 9.46 20.94 -1.45
N ARG A 79 10.59 20.32 -1.77
CA ARG A 79 11.53 20.84 -2.79
C ARG A 79 10.90 20.87 -4.18
N ALA A 80 10.10 19.85 -4.54
CA ALA A 80 9.51 19.72 -5.86
C ALA A 80 8.30 20.66 -6.08
N THR A 81 7.53 20.92 -5.03
CA THR A 81 6.24 21.63 -5.14
C THR A 81 6.25 23.02 -4.51
N GLY A 82 7.24 23.33 -3.67
CA GLY A 82 7.24 24.53 -2.83
C GLY A 82 6.28 24.43 -1.64
N HIS A 83 5.81 23.22 -1.30
CA HIS A 83 4.93 23.00 -0.14
C HIS A 83 5.61 23.44 1.17
N PRO A 84 4.89 24.11 2.09
CA PRO A 84 5.47 24.58 3.34
C PRO A 84 5.96 23.43 4.24
N ALA A 85 6.92 23.75 5.10
CA ALA A 85 7.37 22.82 6.13
C ALA A 85 6.24 22.54 7.14
N PRO A 86 6.09 21.27 7.58
CA PRO A 86 5.08 20.90 8.55
C PRO A 86 5.43 21.44 9.94
N ALA A 87 4.48 21.34 10.87
CA ALA A 87 4.77 21.62 12.26
C ALA A 87 5.91 20.70 12.76
N TYR A 88 6.77 21.23 13.63
CA TYR A 88 7.89 20.50 14.24
C TYR A 88 9.02 20.06 13.28
N TRP A 89 9.08 20.57 12.06
CA TRP A 89 10.13 20.24 11.08
C TRP A 89 11.57 20.42 11.61
N ASP A 90 11.79 21.42 12.46
CA ASP A 90 13.10 21.72 13.05
C ASP A 90 13.33 21.04 14.42
N ASP A 91 12.40 20.20 14.91
CA ASP A 91 12.58 19.49 16.17
C ASP A 91 13.56 18.32 16.01
N PRO A 92 14.74 18.33 16.67
CA PRO A 92 15.77 17.30 16.51
C PRO A 92 15.34 15.92 17.01
N ARG A 93 14.22 15.82 17.74
CA ARG A 93 13.66 14.53 18.15
C ARG A 93 12.86 13.88 17.04
N LEU A 94 12.38 14.66 16.06
CA LEU A 94 11.35 14.24 15.11
C LEU A 94 11.78 14.39 13.64
N ASN A 95 12.91 15.04 13.36
CA ASN A 95 13.31 15.47 12.01
C ASN A 95 14.39 14.60 11.34
N GLY A 96 14.75 13.45 11.92
CA GLY A 96 15.68 12.52 11.32
C GLY A 96 15.16 11.99 9.97
N PRO A 97 16.03 11.80 8.95
CA PRO A 97 15.59 11.50 7.58
C PRO A 97 14.79 10.20 7.45
N THR A 98 15.07 9.21 8.30
CA THR A 98 14.37 7.91 8.32
C THR A 98 13.21 7.86 9.31
N GLN A 99 12.99 8.92 10.10
CA GLN A 99 11.81 9.02 10.96
C GLN A 99 10.58 9.40 10.12
N PRO A 100 9.37 9.03 10.56
CA PRO A 100 8.15 9.49 9.91
C PRO A 100 8.07 11.02 9.99
N VAL A 101 7.58 11.64 8.92
CA VAL A 101 7.17 13.04 8.99
C VAL A 101 6.00 13.17 9.95
N VAL A 102 6.07 14.20 10.79
CA VAL A 102 5.02 14.54 11.74
C VAL A 102 4.61 15.98 11.58
N GLY A 103 3.50 16.34 12.23
CA GLY A 103 3.05 17.72 12.26
C GLY A 103 2.41 18.15 10.94
N VAL A 104 1.84 17.19 10.22
CA VAL A 104 1.17 17.38 8.94
C VAL A 104 -0.34 17.34 9.13
N SER A 105 -1.05 18.22 8.42
CA SER A 105 -2.50 18.19 8.34
C SER A 105 -2.97 17.03 7.43
N TRP A 106 -4.27 16.76 7.40
CA TRP A 106 -4.85 15.85 6.40
C TRP A 106 -4.65 16.39 4.99
N THR A 107 -4.74 17.72 4.81
CA THR A 107 -4.55 18.38 3.52
C THR A 107 -3.12 18.23 3.01
N ASP A 108 -2.13 18.35 3.90
CA ASP A 108 -0.71 18.10 3.61
C ASP A 108 -0.47 16.64 3.19
N ALA A 109 -0.99 15.70 3.98
CA ALA A 109 -0.85 14.27 3.73
C ALA A 109 -1.47 13.85 2.38
N ASN A 110 -2.66 14.35 2.08
CA ASN A 110 -3.35 14.09 0.82
C ASN A 110 -2.61 14.72 -0.38
N ALA A 111 -2.08 15.93 -0.22
CA ALA A 111 -1.28 16.60 -1.26
C ALA A 111 0.00 15.81 -1.58
N PHE A 112 0.70 15.33 -0.54
CA PHE A 112 1.87 14.47 -0.69
C PHE A 112 1.53 13.18 -1.44
N CYS A 113 0.50 12.44 -1.01
CA CYS A 113 0.17 11.16 -1.65
C CYS A 113 -0.21 11.36 -3.12
N LYS A 114 -0.94 12.44 -3.46
CA LYS A 114 -1.25 12.76 -4.85
C LYS A 114 0.00 13.09 -5.68
N TRP A 115 0.95 13.82 -5.10
CA TRP A 115 2.22 14.13 -5.77
C TRP A 115 3.02 12.87 -6.10
N GLU A 116 2.98 11.85 -5.26
CA GLU A 116 3.57 10.54 -5.54
C GLU A 116 2.74 9.64 -6.49
N GLY A 117 1.61 10.13 -7.04
CA GLY A 117 0.72 9.32 -7.88
C GLY A 117 -0.08 8.27 -7.08
N LYS A 118 -0.29 8.52 -5.79
CA LYS A 118 -0.99 7.66 -4.82
C LYS A 118 -2.21 8.41 -4.25
N ARG A 119 -2.79 7.85 -3.18
CA ARG A 119 -3.87 8.45 -2.36
C ARG A 119 -3.65 8.09 -0.89
N LEU A 120 -4.45 8.65 0.02
CA LEU A 120 -4.54 8.09 1.37
C LEU A 120 -5.28 6.74 1.33
N PRO A 121 -4.97 5.78 2.23
CA PRO A 121 -5.80 4.59 2.41
C PRO A 121 -7.18 4.97 2.94
N SER A 122 -8.20 4.16 2.67
CA SER A 122 -9.42 4.25 3.47
C SER A 122 -9.19 3.71 4.89
N GLU A 123 -10.06 4.04 5.84
CA GLU A 123 -10.04 3.51 7.20
C GLU A 123 -10.08 1.97 7.18
N ALA A 124 -10.93 1.40 6.32
CA ALA A 124 -11.07 -0.03 6.16
C ALA A 124 -9.81 -0.68 5.56
N GLU A 125 -9.20 -0.06 4.55
CA GLU A 125 -7.93 -0.51 3.99
C GLU A 125 -6.84 -0.51 5.06
N TRP A 126 -6.69 0.59 5.80
CA TRP A 126 -5.72 0.68 6.87
C TRP A 126 -5.92 -0.42 7.93
N GLU A 127 -7.16 -0.64 8.37
CA GLU A 127 -7.45 -1.66 9.39
C GLU A 127 -7.19 -3.08 8.88
N ARG A 128 -7.54 -3.39 7.62
CA ARG A 128 -7.21 -4.68 7.00
C ARG A 128 -5.70 -4.91 6.96
N ALA A 129 -4.94 -3.89 6.54
CA ALA A 129 -3.49 -3.95 6.48
C ALA A 129 -2.87 -4.19 7.87
N ALA A 130 -3.47 -3.62 8.93
CA ALA A 130 -3.05 -3.79 10.30
C ALA A 130 -3.41 -5.19 10.85
N LYS A 131 -4.64 -5.66 10.64
CA LYS A 131 -5.14 -6.95 11.16
C LYS A 131 -4.49 -8.19 10.52
N GLY A 132 -3.87 -8.02 9.35
CA GLY A 132 -3.21 -9.13 8.64
C GLY A 132 -4.20 -10.06 7.90
N PRO A 133 -3.68 -11.15 7.30
CA PRO A 133 -4.45 -12.03 6.41
C PRO A 133 -5.71 -12.64 7.03
N GLU A 134 -5.62 -13.07 8.29
CA GLU A 134 -6.73 -13.66 9.04
C GLU A 134 -7.80 -12.63 9.45
N GLY A 135 -7.49 -11.33 9.35
CA GLY A 135 -8.46 -10.26 9.56
C GLY A 135 -9.00 -10.13 10.99
N ASN A 136 -8.34 -10.74 11.99
CA ASN A 136 -8.82 -10.78 13.36
C ASN A 136 -7.80 -10.35 14.42
N ASN A 137 -6.56 -10.00 14.03
CA ASN A 137 -5.56 -9.59 15.01
C ASN A 137 -6.00 -8.37 15.81
N HIS A 138 -5.61 -8.31 17.08
CA HIS A 138 -5.89 -7.18 17.97
C HIS A 138 -4.85 -6.08 17.83
N TYR A 139 -3.58 -6.49 17.78
CA TYR A 139 -2.39 -5.72 17.40
C TYR A 139 -1.85 -6.24 16.07
N PRO A 140 -1.01 -5.51 15.33
CA PRO A 140 -0.52 -5.97 14.03
C PRO A 140 0.11 -7.38 14.05
N TRP A 141 0.75 -7.74 15.17
CA TRP A 141 1.44 -9.01 15.39
C TRP A 141 0.64 -10.09 16.15
N GLY A 142 -0.64 -9.88 16.46
CA GLY A 142 -1.49 -10.88 17.13
C GLY A 142 -2.44 -10.30 18.17
N HIS A 143 -2.73 -11.05 19.24
CA HIS A 143 -3.79 -10.69 20.20
C HIS A 143 -3.30 -10.13 21.53
N HIS A 144 -1.99 -10.12 21.78
CA HIS A 144 -1.42 -9.68 23.05
C HIS A 144 -0.42 -8.55 22.82
N LEU A 145 -0.44 -7.57 23.74
CA LEU A 145 0.53 -6.49 23.73
C LEU A 145 1.93 -7.07 23.93
N ASP A 146 2.86 -6.62 23.11
CA ASP A 146 4.29 -6.77 23.35
C ASP A 146 4.92 -5.37 23.29
N SER A 147 5.41 -4.90 24.43
CA SER A 147 5.99 -3.55 24.54
C SER A 147 7.26 -3.35 23.71
N LYS A 148 7.88 -4.43 23.23
CA LYS A 148 9.07 -4.37 22.37
C LYS A 148 8.74 -4.28 20.89
N LYS A 149 7.46 -4.29 20.51
CA LYS A 149 7.00 -4.33 19.10
C LYS A 149 6.39 -3.02 18.60
N ALA A 150 6.29 -2.00 19.45
CA ALA A 150 5.77 -0.69 19.08
C ALA A 150 6.38 0.43 19.92
N ASN A 151 6.32 1.65 19.40
CA ASN A 151 6.67 2.87 20.11
C ASN A 151 5.42 3.62 20.56
N TYR A 152 5.18 3.73 21.86
CA TYR A 152 3.99 4.35 22.45
C TYR A 152 4.27 4.85 23.87
N GLY A 153 3.32 5.58 24.48
CA GLY A 153 3.37 5.91 25.91
C GLY A 153 4.60 6.71 26.36
N GLN A 154 5.25 7.43 25.45
CA GLN A 154 6.54 8.09 25.62
C GLN A 154 7.72 7.17 25.95
N ASN A 155 7.63 5.87 25.69
CA ASN A 155 8.67 4.90 26.04
C ASN A 155 10.07 5.27 25.53
N VAL A 156 10.15 5.96 24.37
CA VAL A 156 11.41 6.47 23.80
C VAL A 156 11.53 8.00 23.87
N GLY A 157 10.42 8.72 24.02
CA GLY A 157 10.40 10.19 24.02
C GLY A 157 10.55 10.87 22.66
N ARG A 158 10.45 10.10 21.56
CA ARG A 158 10.54 10.55 20.16
C ARG A 158 9.93 9.52 19.20
N THR A 159 9.73 9.89 17.94
CA THR A 159 9.47 8.92 16.87
C THR A 159 10.70 8.05 16.62
N MET A 160 10.50 6.87 16.07
CA MET A 160 11.55 5.94 15.66
C MET A 160 11.62 5.87 14.13
N PRO A 161 12.74 5.36 13.55
CA PRO A 161 12.82 5.12 12.11
C PRO A 161 11.61 4.30 11.60
N VAL A 162 11.15 4.60 10.40
CA VAL A 162 9.93 3.98 9.82
C VAL A 162 10.03 2.46 9.65
N ASP A 163 11.25 1.91 9.66
CA ASP A 163 11.57 0.47 9.59
C ASP A 163 11.92 -0.16 10.96
N SER A 164 11.72 0.58 12.05
CA SER A 164 11.88 0.05 13.41
C SER A 164 10.84 -1.03 13.74
N TYR A 165 11.11 -1.80 14.79
CA TYR A 165 10.22 -2.87 15.28
C TYR A 165 9.90 -3.96 14.23
N PRO A 166 10.91 -4.64 13.65
CA PRO A 166 10.69 -5.67 12.63
C PRO A 166 9.86 -6.87 13.10
N GLU A 167 9.76 -7.11 14.42
CA GLU A 167 8.89 -8.15 14.99
C GLU A 167 7.44 -7.70 15.23
N GLY A 168 7.17 -6.39 15.09
CA GLY A 168 5.85 -5.75 15.20
C GLY A 168 5.16 -5.50 13.86
N VAL A 169 5.73 -6.00 12.77
CA VAL A 169 5.19 -5.89 11.42
C VAL A 169 3.87 -6.65 11.32
N SER A 170 2.90 -6.09 10.58
CA SER A 170 1.62 -6.77 10.35
C SER A 170 1.79 -8.06 9.55
N GLY A 171 0.77 -8.95 9.57
CA GLY A 171 0.80 -10.18 8.77
C GLY A 171 0.93 -9.97 7.25
N PHE A 172 0.72 -8.74 6.76
CA PHE A 172 0.97 -8.38 5.35
C PHE A 172 2.36 -7.81 5.09
N GLY A 173 3.16 -7.53 6.12
CA GLY A 173 4.49 -6.94 5.96
C GLY A 173 4.53 -5.42 6.16
N VAL A 174 3.49 -4.82 6.75
CA VAL A 174 3.37 -3.38 6.95
C VAL A 174 3.89 -2.98 8.34
N TYR A 175 4.86 -2.07 8.39
CA TYR A 175 5.57 -1.66 9.61
C TYR A 175 4.80 -0.60 10.37
N ASN A 176 4.99 -0.56 11.70
CA ASN A 176 4.49 0.50 12.59
C ASN A 176 3.00 0.80 12.44
N MET A 177 2.18 -0.20 12.10
CA MET A 177 0.71 -0.04 12.13
C MET A 177 0.17 0.16 13.57
N ALA A 178 1.01 0.00 14.58
CA ALA A 178 0.70 0.35 15.97
C ALA A 178 1.82 1.22 16.55
N GLY A 179 1.45 2.43 16.99
CA GLY A 179 2.34 3.41 17.59
C GLY A 179 3.13 4.21 16.56
N ASN A 180 4.26 4.75 17.01
CA ASN A 180 5.11 5.68 16.26
C ASN A 180 4.39 6.99 15.89
N VAL A 181 3.52 7.03 14.88
CA VAL A 181 2.67 8.19 14.57
C VAL A 181 1.22 7.79 14.32
N PHE A 182 0.28 8.65 14.72
CA PHE A 182 -1.09 8.52 14.27
C PHE A 182 -1.13 8.77 12.77
N GLU A 183 -1.90 7.98 12.03
CA GLU A 183 -1.93 8.06 10.57
C GLU A 183 -3.26 8.60 10.07
N TRP A 184 -3.20 9.65 9.26
CA TRP A 184 -4.34 10.14 8.48
C TRP A 184 -4.80 9.09 7.46
N VAL A 185 -6.11 8.89 7.39
CA VAL A 185 -6.78 8.10 6.34
C VAL A 185 -7.77 8.98 5.57
N GLU A 186 -8.29 8.50 4.44
CA GLU A 186 -9.17 9.27 3.54
C GLU A 186 -10.49 9.69 4.22
N ASP A 187 -11.00 8.85 5.11
CA ASP A 187 -12.38 8.83 5.58
C ASP A 187 -12.73 10.02 6.50
N TRP A 188 -13.96 10.51 6.33
CA TRP A 188 -14.61 11.35 7.34
C TRP A 188 -15.02 10.50 8.54
N TYR A 189 -14.73 10.97 9.75
CA TYR A 189 -15.11 10.29 10.97
C TYR A 189 -16.58 10.57 11.30
N ASP A 190 -17.35 9.50 11.54
CA ASP A 190 -18.66 9.55 12.20
C ASP A 190 -18.75 8.38 13.19
N PRO A 191 -19.10 8.62 14.47
CA PRO A 191 -19.17 7.57 15.48
C PRO A 191 -20.26 6.51 15.20
N LYS A 192 -21.19 6.79 14.30
CA LYS A 192 -22.28 5.87 13.92
C LYS A 192 -22.01 5.15 12.60
N TYR A 193 -20.96 5.52 11.86
CA TYR A 193 -20.74 5.02 10.50
C TYR A 193 -20.72 3.49 10.42
N TYR A 194 -20.05 2.81 11.35
CA TYR A 194 -19.93 1.35 11.33
C TYR A 194 -21.28 0.62 11.33
N LYS A 195 -22.33 1.22 11.93
CA LYS A 195 -23.69 0.63 11.97
C LYS A 195 -24.42 0.71 10.64
N SER A 196 -23.99 1.58 9.74
CA SER A 196 -24.56 1.80 8.41
C SER A 196 -23.52 1.67 7.30
N SER A 197 -22.36 1.07 7.61
CA SER A 197 -21.24 0.92 6.69
C SER A 197 -21.64 0.04 5.51
N LEU A 198 -21.13 0.36 4.32
CA LEU A 198 -21.27 -0.50 3.16
C LEU A 198 -20.34 -1.71 3.29
N ALA A 199 -20.81 -2.88 2.87
CA ALA A 199 -19.99 -4.08 2.91
C ALA A 199 -18.83 -4.04 1.90
N LEU A 200 -19.03 -3.49 0.70
CA LEU A 200 -18.01 -3.47 -0.35
C LEU A 200 -17.30 -2.11 -0.40
N ASN A 201 -15.97 -2.11 -0.22
CA ASN A 201 -15.09 -0.94 -0.33
C ASN A 201 -15.63 0.32 0.39
N PRO A 202 -15.95 0.26 1.70
CA PRO A 202 -16.41 1.44 2.42
C PRO A 202 -15.38 2.58 2.37
N ARG A 203 -15.88 3.80 2.23
CA ARG A 203 -15.11 5.06 2.07
C ARG A 203 -15.45 6.08 3.17
N GLY A 204 -15.99 5.61 4.28
CA GLY A 204 -16.37 6.45 5.41
C GLY A 204 -17.69 7.17 5.19
N ALA A 205 -18.04 8.03 6.14
CA ALA A 205 -19.26 8.83 6.06
C ALA A 205 -19.15 9.87 4.92
N GLU A 206 -20.29 10.24 4.32
CA GLU A 206 -20.31 11.30 3.30
C GLU A 206 -19.87 12.66 3.86
N LYS A 207 -20.09 12.88 5.17
CA LYS A 207 -19.71 14.11 5.89
C LYS A 207 -19.13 13.73 7.25
N GLY A 208 -18.12 14.48 7.68
CA GLY A 208 -17.55 14.32 9.02
C GLY A 208 -18.48 14.81 10.11
N TYR A 209 -18.45 14.11 11.25
CA TYR A 209 -19.14 14.51 12.45
C TYR A 209 -18.63 15.87 12.93
N ASN A 210 -19.54 16.76 13.30
CA ASN A 210 -19.21 18.10 13.76
C ASN A 210 -19.40 18.20 15.27
N PHE A 211 -18.29 18.07 16.00
CA PHE A 211 -18.29 18.23 17.45
C PHE A 211 -18.53 19.70 17.82
N ALA A 212 -19.71 19.99 18.37
CA ALA A 212 -20.06 21.29 18.93
C ALA A 212 -19.73 22.50 18.02
N ASN A 213 -19.95 22.35 16.71
CA ASN A 213 -19.68 23.38 15.69
C ASN A 213 -18.20 23.73 15.46
N GLN A 214 -17.26 22.87 15.84
CA GLN A 214 -15.83 23.08 15.61
C GLN A 214 -15.40 22.69 14.18
N GLY A 215 -16.28 22.06 13.40
CA GLY A 215 -16.04 21.61 12.04
C GLY A 215 -16.00 20.08 11.91
N PRO A 216 -16.12 19.55 10.69
CA PRO A 216 -16.07 18.12 10.43
C PRO A 216 -14.67 17.57 10.65
N VAL A 217 -14.59 16.31 11.12
CA VAL A 217 -13.31 15.66 11.47
C VAL A 217 -13.01 14.45 10.60
N LYS A 218 -11.71 14.24 10.32
CA LYS A 218 -11.18 13.09 9.59
C LYS A 218 -10.68 12.02 10.56
N VAL A 219 -10.65 10.78 10.11
CA VAL A 219 -10.19 9.63 10.91
C VAL A 219 -8.66 9.63 11.04
N LEU A 220 -8.18 9.21 12.20
CA LEU A 220 -6.79 8.87 12.52
C LEU A 220 -6.71 7.43 13.05
N ARG A 221 -5.62 6.73 12.71
CA ARG A 221 -5.41 5.31 13.06
C ARG A 221 -4.05 5.06 13.70
N GLY A 222 -3.89 3.92 14.37
CA GLY A 222 -2.59 3.36 14.80
C GLY A 222 -2.04 3.81 16.15
N GLY A 223 -2.45 4.97 16.67
CA GLY A 223 -1.81 5.52 17.87
C GLY A 223 -0.44 6.12 17.54
N SER A 224 0.26 6.66 18.53
CA SER A 224 1.56 7.29 18.32
C SER A 224 2.50 7.04 19.48
N TRP A 225 3.75 7.50 19.34
CA TRP A 225 4.76 7.46 20.39
C TRP A 225 4.34 8.15 21.69
N LEU A 226 3.34 9.03 21.67
CA LEU A 226 2.76 9.71 22.85
C LEU A 226 1.47 9.04 23.34
N ALA A 227 0.79 8.29 22.48
CA ALA A 227 -0.53 7.73 22.75
C ALA A 227 -0.47 6.58 23.78
N PRO A 228 -1.54 6.35 24.55
CA PRO A 228 -1.64 5.21 25.43
C PRO A 228 -1.74 3.88 24.65
N GLU A 229 -1.54 2.77 25.34
CA GLU A 229 -1.66 1.40 24.79
C GLU A 229 -3.00 1.17 24.08
N THR A 230 -4.10 1.70 24.61
CA THR A 230 -5.44 1.53 24.04
C THR A 230 -5.57 2.09 22.62
N SER A 231 -4.71 3.03 22.23
CA SER A 231 -4.69 3.58 20.88
C SER A 231 -3.92 2.71 19.87
N LEU A 232 -3.24 1.66 20.31
CA LEU A 232 -2.46 0.74 19.47
C LEU A 232 -3.30 -0.37 18.86
N HIS A 233 -4.56 -0.51 19.28
CA HIS A 233 -5.42 -1.58 18.77
C HIS A 233 -5.68 -1.34 17.27
N THR A 234 -5.67 -2.42 16.50
CA THR A 234 -5.90 -2.37 15.05
C THR A 234 -7.24 -1.75 14.69
N SER A 235 -8.25 -1.83 15.59
CA SER A 235 -9.58 -1.24 15.43
C SER A 235 -9.72 0.18 15.97
N HIS A 236 -8.76 0.67 16.77
CA HIS A 236 -8.95 1.92 17.54
C HIS A 236 -9.10 3.14 16.63
N ARG A 237 -10.22 3.84 16.77
CA ARG A 237 -10.55 5.02 15.97
C ARG A 237 -10.23 6.29 16.73
N PHE A 238 -9.48 7.19 16.10
CA PHE A 238 -9.33 8.55 16.57
C PHE A 238 -9.70 9.52 15.47
N TRP A 239 -9.75 10.81 15.78
CA TRP A 239 -10.17 11.82 14.83
C TRP A 239 -9.56 13.17 15.16
N ASN A 240 -9.44 14.01 14.13
CA ASN A 240 -9.09 15.42 14.30
C ASN A 240 -9.59 16.24 13.11
N GLN A 241 -9.58 17.56 13.24
CA GLN A 241 -9.92 18.46 12.15
C GLN A 241 -8.88 18.36 11.03
N PRO A 242 -9.30 18.40 9.75
CA PRO A 242 -8.41 18.16 8.62
C PRO A 242 -7.25 19.16 8.50
N GLU A 243 -7.43 20.40 8.95
CA GLU A 243 -6.38 21.44 8.93
C GLU A 243 -5.49 21.42 10.18
N ASN A 244 -5.82 20.58 11.17
CA ASN A 244 -5.03 20.51 12.39
C ASN A 244 -3.77 19.70 12.14
N ASN A 245 -2.62 20.34 12.32
CA ASN A 245 -1.30 19.75 12.12
C ASN A 245 -0.48 19.72 13.42
N SER A 246 -1.03 20.21 14.54
CA SER A 246 -0.27 20.41 15.77
C SER A 246 -1.13 20.04 16.98
N TYR A 247 -1.15 18.75 17.30
CA TYR A 247 -1.90 18.25 18.45
C TYR A 247 -1.12 17.39 19.41
N GLY A 248 0.20 17.58 19.56
CA GLY A 248 0.98 16.89 20.61
C GLY A 248 0.80 15.36 20.64
N VAL A 249 0.46 14.75 19.51
CA VAL A 249 0.16 13.31 19.38
C VAL A 249 0.87 12.68 18.19
N GLY A 250 1.83 13.36 17.55
CA GLY A 250 2.58 12.81 16.40
C GLY A 250 1.67 12.42 15.24
N LEU A 251 1.11 13.41 14.53
CA LEU A 251 0.26 13.21 13.35
C LEU A 251 1.13 13.04 12.11
N GLY A 252 1.07 11.88 11.48
CA GLY A 252 1.71 11.52 10.22
C GLY A 252 0.73 10.80 9.30
N PHE A 253 1.26 10.00 8.36
CA PHE A 253 0.45 9.25 7.40
C PHE A 253 1.29 8.23 6.61
N ARG A 254 0.58 7.38 5.86
CA ARG A 254 1.12 6.58 4.76
C ARG A 254 0.19 6.64 3.56
N CYS A 255 0.69 6.29 2.37
CA CYS A 255 -0.11 6.31 1.16
C CYS A 255 -0.60 4.90 0.76
N ALA A 256 -1.58 4.86 -0.14
CA ALA A 256 -2.11 3.68 -0.79
C ALA A 256 -2.35 3.94 -2.28
N LYS A 257 -2.45 2.89 -3.08
CA LYS A 257 -2.72 2.95 -4.52
C LYS A 257 -3.73 1.87 -4.86
N SER A 258 -4.79 2.25 -5.58
CA SER A 258 -5.77 1.29 -6.07
C SER A 258 -5.12 0.42 -7.14
N VAL A 259 -5.35 -0.89 -7.08
CA VAL A 259 -4.99 -1.82 -8.16
C VAL A 259 -6.09 -1.68 -9.20
N THR A 260 -5.82 -0.99 -10.32
CA THR A 260 -6.86 -0.69 -11.33
C THR A 260 -7.44 -1.97 -11.91
N ALA A 261 -8.76 -2.04 -12.10
CA ALA A 261 -9.50 -3.17 -12.68
C ALA A 261 -8.90 -3.77 -13.98
N ALA A 262 -8.11 -2.99 -14.73
CA ALA A 262 -7.31 -3.47 -15.85
C ALA A 262 -6.40 -4.67 -15.46
N SER A 263 -5.91 -4.74 -14.22
CA SER A 263 -5.13 -5.89 -13.75
C SER A 263 -5.99 -7.07 -13.31
N GLU A 264 -7.23 -6.86 -12.86
CA GLU A 264 -8.15 -7.96 -12.56
C GLU A 264 -8.69 -8.59 -13.84
N GLU A 265 -9.08 -7.78 -14.82
CA GLU A 265 -9.46 -8.22 -16.17
C GLU A 265 -8.28 -8.85 -16.90
N ALA A 266 -7.08 -8.26 -16.83
CA ALA A 266 -5.87 -8.87 -17.39
C ALA A 266 -5.52 -10.18 -16.67
N ALA A 267 -5.63 -10.27 -15.34
CA ALA A 267 -5.38 -11.50 -14.60
C ALA A 267 -6.44 -12.58 -14.90
N GLN A 268 -7.71 -12.20 -15.05
CA GLN A 268 -8.78 -13.10 -15.46
C GLN A 268 -8.53 -13.60 -16.90
N ALA A 269 -8.21 -12.70 -17.82
CA ALA A 269 -7.89 -13.04 -19.21
C ALA A 269 -6.60 -13.89 -19.31
N ALA A 270 -5.62 -13.67 -18.42
CA ALA A 270 -4.41 -14.48 -18.32
C ALA A 270 -4.74 -15.91 -17.85
N ARG A 271 -5.59 -16.04 -16.83
CA ARG A 271 -6.08 -17.34 -16.34
C ARG A 271 -6.89 -18.08 -17.39
N GLU A 272 -7.77 -17.40 -18.12
CA GLU A 272 -8.53 -18.00 -19.22
C GLU A 272 -7.61 -18.48 -20.36
N ALA A 273 -6.64 -17.64 -20.76
CA ALA A 273 -5.65 -18.00 -21.77
C ALA A 273 -4.81 -19.21 -21.30
N PHE A 274 -4.45 -19.27 -20.02
CA PHE A 274 -3.75 -20.41 -19.45
C PHE A 274 -4.59 -21.70 -19.49
N ILE A 275 -5.87 -21.65 -19.10
CA ILE A 275 -6.78 -22.79 -19.18
C ILE A 275 -6.90 -23.27 -20.64
N GLN A 276 -7.02 -22.35 -21.59
CA GLN A 276 -7.04 -22.70 -23.02
C GLN A 276 -5.75 -23.40 -23.47
N ALA A 277 -4.59 -22.97 -22.96
CA ALA A 277 -3.33 -23.63 -23.24
C ALA A 277 -3.33 -25.09 -22.74
N LEU A 278 -3.80 -25.32 -21.51
CA LEU A 278 -3.90 -26.67 -20.93
C LEU A 278 -4.89 -27.57 -21.70
N VAL A 279 -6.04 -27.02 -22.11
CA VAL A 279 -7.02 -27.74 -22.93
C VAL A 279 -6.43 -28.10 -24.29
N ALA A 280 -5.75 -27.16 -24.96
CA ALA A 280 -5.09 -27.41 -26.24
C ALA A 280 -3.96 -28.45 -26.13
N MET A 281 -3.21 -28.45 -25.02
CA MET A 281 -2.21 -29.48 -24.72
C MET A 281 -2.87 -30.87 -24.61
N GLY A 282 -3.97 -30.99 -23.86
CA GLY A 282 -4.71 -32.25 -23.72
C GLY A 282 -5.31 -32.75 -25.03
N ALA A 283 -5.62 -31.84 -25.96
CA ALA A 283 -6.09 -32.15 -27.31
C ALA A 283 -4.96 -32.34 -28.34
N GLU A 284 -3.69 -32.37 -27.89
CA GLU A 284 -2.49 -32.47 -28.74
C GLU A 284 -2.34 -31.35 -29.79
N LYS A 285 -2.99 -30.20 -29.60
CA LYS A 285 -2.90 -29.02 -30.46
C LYS A 285 -1.79 -28.07 -30.02
N GLN A 286 -0.56 -28.44 -30.34
CA GLN A 286 0.64 -27.77 -29.78
C GLN A 286 0.82 -26.31 -30.23
N ALA A 287 0.44 -25.96 -31.45
CA ALA A 287 0.49 -24.58 -31.93
C ALA A 287 -0.52 -23.67 -31.17
N ASP A 288 -1.74 -24.17 -30.99
CA ASP A 288 -2.79 -23.48 -30.24
C ASP A 288 -2.39 -23.33 -28.76
N ALA A 289 -1.84 -24.39 -28.17
CA ALA A 289 -1.31 -24.35 -26.81
C ALA A 289 -0.21 -23.29 -26.64
N MET A 290 0.71 -23.19 -27.61
CA MET A 290 1.77 -22.18 -27.61
C MET A 290 1.22 -20.75 -27.75
N ALA A 291 0.23 -20.55 -28.63
CA ALA A 291 -0.40 -19.23 -28.78
C ALA A 291 -1.13 -18.80 -27.50
N SER A 292 -1.87 -19.72 -26.87
CA SER A 292 -2.60 -19.46 -25.63
C SER A 292 -1.67 -19.19 -24.44
N ILE A 293 -0.55 -19.93 -24.31
CA ILE A 293 0.39 -19.69 -23.20
C ILE A 293 1.17 -18.38 -23.36
N GLU A 294 1.56 -18.00 -24.58
CA GLU A 294 2.20 -16.71 -24.83
C GLU A 294 1.23 -15.54 -24.59
N LYS A 295 -0.06 -15.73 -24.89
CA LYS A 295 -1.10 -14.76 -24.51
C LYS A 295 -1.18 -14.60 -22.99
N ALA A 296 -1.18 -15.70 -22.23
CA ALA A 296 -1.18 -15.65 -20.76
C ALA A 296 0.06 -14.93 -20.22
N LEU A 297 1.25 -15.22 -20.77
CA LEU A 297 2.51 -14.56 -20.38
C LEU A 297 2.60 -13.09 -20.82
N SER A 298 1.91 -12.68 -21.87
CA SER A 298 1.84 -11.26 -22.24
C SER A 298 1.04 -10.43 -21.23
N LEU A 299 0.11 -11.08 -20.51
CA LEU A 299 -0.76 -10.47 -19.51
C LEU A 299 -0.20 -10.61 -18.08
N ASP A 300 0.53 -11.70 -17.80
CA ASP A 300 1.25 -11.93 -16.54
C ASP A 300 2.65 -12.55 -16.80
N PRO A 301 3.66 -11.72 -17.14
CA PRO A 301 4.97 -12.19 -17.61
C PRO A 301 5.78 -12.94 -16.55
N ASN A 302 5.52 -12.66 -15.26
CA ASN A 302 6.31 -13.18 -14.14
C ASN A 302 5.71 -14.45 -13.53
N ASN A 303 4.60 -14.96 -14.08
CA ASN A 303 3.94 -16.14 -13.56
C ASN A 303 4.78 -17.41 -13.78
N ALA A 304 5.30 -17.97 -12.68
CA ALA A 304 6.16 -19.15 -12.72
C ALA A 304 5.50 -20.38 -13.36
N GLU A 305 4.19 -20.54 -13.16
CA GLU A 305 3.43 -21.67 -13.72
C GLU A 305 3.27 -21.54 -15.24
N TYR A 306 3.01 -20.33 -15.74
CA TYR A 306 2.87 -20.08 -17.17
C TYR A 306 4.20 -20.28 -17.90
N GLN A 307 5.29 -19.80 -17.29
CA GLN A 307 6.65 -20.00 -17.80
C GLN A 307 7.01 -21.49 -17.85
N ALA A 308 6.73 -22.25 -16.79
CA ALA A 308 6.97 -23.70 -16.76
C ALA A 308 6.16 -24.43 -17.84
N THR A 309 4.90 -24.05 -18.03
CA THR A 309 4.01 -24.65 -19.04
C THR A 309 4.47 -24.38 -20.46
N ARG A 310 4.94 -23.16 -20.74
CA ARG A 310 5.56 -22.83 -22.03
C ARG A 310 6.75 -23.75 -22.32
N GLU A 311 7.61 -23.99 -21.34
CA GLU A 311 8.77 -24.87 -21.53
C GLU A 311 8.36 -26.34 -21.72
N LEU A 312 7.26 -26.79 -21.11
CA LEU A 312 6.69 -28.12 -21.38
C LEU A 312 6.21 -28.25 -22.83
N ILE A 313 5.46 -27.27 -23.34
CA ILE A 313 4.95 -27.30 -24.73
C ILE A 313 6.10 -27.24 -25.75
N LYS A 314 7.17 -26.46 -25.47
CA LYS A 314 8.38 -26.44 -26.32
C LYS A 314 9.11 -27.78 -26.35
N LYS A 315 9.07 -28.55 -25.26
CA LYS A 315 9.66 -29.89 -25.21
C LYS A 315 8.83 -30.91 -25.99
N SER A 316 7.50 -30.81 -25.96
CA SER A 316 6.62 -31.74 -26.67
C SER A 316 6.63 -31.58 -28.19
N THR A 317 6.97 -30.39 -28.70
CA THR A 317 7.06 -30.07 -30.14
C THR A 317 8.39 -30.49 -30.79
N LYS A 318 9.39 -30.91 -30.02
CA LYS A 318 10.69 -31.38 -30.51
C LYS A 318 10.76 -32.91 -30.72
N LYS A 319 9.67 -33.63 -30.53
CA LYS A 319 9.52 -35.05 -30.86
C LYS A 319 8.79 -35.21 -32.18
#